data_AF-A0A1T5CRY1-F1
#
_entry.id   AF-A0A1T5CRY1-F1
#
_cell.length_a   1.000
_cell.length_b   1.000
_cell.length_c   1.000
_cell.angle_alpha   90.00
_cell.angle_beta   90.00
_cell.angle_gamma   90.00
#
_symmetry.space_group_name_H-M   'P 1'
#
loop_
_entity.id
_entity.type
_entity.pdbx_description
1 polymer ?
#
loop_
_entity_poly.entity_id
_entity_poly.type
_entity_poly.pdbx_seq_one_letter_code
_entity_poly.pdbx_strand_id
1 'polypeptide(L)'
;MASTYFNNGSSADIFTGLTLNRNFFSSNQQFLINPTIAVYSGSQHFYQEYFSSSRLGNRKNKSKGQSMSDSATEVLTLVEIQDVSQFNIMNVELSLPLQYYYQQFIFSHTPVLAIPQTSATITTEDMVITEDMESTFYFSVGICYWFNTKTTK
;
A
#
# COMPACT_ATOMS: atom_id res chain seq x y z
N MET A 1 1.93 11.59 -8.17
CA MET A 1 1.83 12.10 -6.78
C MET A 1 3.07 11.68 -6.02
N ALA A 2 3.57 12.49 -5.09
CA ALA A 2 4.69 12.11 -4.24
C ALA A 2 4.39 12.52 -2.78
N SER A 3 4.80 11.71 -1.83
CA SER A 3 4.64 11.97 -0.40
C SER A 3 5.88 11.54 0.38
N THR A 4 6.09 12.15 1.53
CA THR A 4 7.21 11.85 2.43
C THR A 4 6.68 11.73 3.86
N TYR A 5 7.09 10.67 4.56
CA TYR A 5 6.70 10.40 5.94
C TYR A 5 7.94 10.41 6.84
N PHE A 6 7.84 11.08 7.99
CA PHE A 6 8.92 11.20 8.96
C PHE A 6 8.68 10.26 10.14
N ASN A 7 9.71 9.51 10.54
CA ASN A 7 9.65 8.55 11.64
C ASN A 7 10.61 8.97 12.78
N ASN A 8 10.28 8.62 14.04
CA ASN A 8 10.98 9.07 15.25
C ASN A 8 12.37 8.42 15.50
N GLY A 9 12.89 7.61 14.57
CA GLY A 9 14.09 6.79 14.80
C GLY A 9 15.04 6.60 13.62
N SER A 10 14.59 6.73 12.37
CA SER A 10 15.44 6.61 11.18
C SER A 10 14.74 7.17 9.92
N SER A 11 15.47 7.17 8.80
CA SER A 11 15.23 7.81 7.49
C SER A 11 13.77 8.06 7.09
N ALA A 12 13.54 9.21 6.47
CA ALA A 12 12.23 9.56 5.92
C ALA A 12 11.82 8.57 4.82
N ASP A 13 10.57 8.13 4.86
CA ASP A 13 10.01 7.29 3.81
C ASP A 13 9.47 8.13 2.68
N ILE A 14 9.80 7.78 1.44
CA ILE A 14 9.36 8.48 0.23
C ILE A 14 8.51 7.54 -0.60
N PHE A 15 7.32 7.99 -0.98
CA PHE A 15 6.43 7.30 -1.89
C PHE A 15 6.17 8.18 -3.11
N THR A 16 6.20 7.58 -4.29
CA THR A 16 5.78 8.18 -5.55
C THR A 16 4.76 7.31 -6.24
N GLY A 17 3.89 7.95 -7.01
CA GLY A 17 2.93 7.29 -7.87
C GLY A 17 2.86 8.01 -9.21
N LEU A 18 2.94 7.23 -10.30
CA LEU A 18 2.65 7.68 -11.65
C LEU A 18 1.32 7.08 -12.09
N THR A 19 0.47 7.90 -12.70
CA THR A 19 -0.86 7.49 -13.14
C THR A 19 -1.09 7.99 -14.56
N LEU A 20 -1.48 7.09 -15.45
CA LEU A 20 -1.91 7.41 -16.80
C LEU A 20 -3.37 6.98 -16.95
N ASN A 21 -4.22 7.92 -17.34
CA ASN A 21 -5.64 7.65 -17.56
C ASN A 21 -6.17 8.41 -18.77
N ARG A 22 -7.34 7.96 -19.26
CA ARG A 22 -8.04 8.64 -20.34
C ARG A 22 -9.54 8.53 -20.15
N ASN A 23 -10.25 9.66 -20.28
CA ASN A 23 -11.70 9.68 -20.26
C ASN A 23 -12.27 9.40 -21.65
N PHE A 24 -13.24 8.49 -21.71
CA PHE A 24 -14.09 8.24 -22.86
C PHE A 24 -15.53 8.51 -22.48
N PHE A 25 -16.22 9.30 -23.30
CA PHE A 25 -17.63 9.61 -23.14
C PHE A 25 -18.41 9.02 -24.29
N SER A 26 -19.63 8.54 -24.02
CA SER A 26 -20.60 8.27 -25.07
C SER A 26 -21.01 9.58 -25.77
N SER A 27 -21.51 9.50 -27.00
CA SER A 27 -21.93 10.68 -27.78
C SER A 27 -22.99 11.54 -27.07
N ASN A 28 -23.81 10.92 -26.22
CA ASN A 28 -24.84 11.58 -25.40
C ASN A 28 -24.37 11.95 -23.98
N GLN A 29 -23.08 11.74 -23.67
CA GLN A 29 -22.46 12.00 -22.36
C GLN A 29 -23.12 11.29 -21.16
N GLN A 30 -23.97 10.29 -21.42
CA GLN A 30 -24.62 9.50 -20.37
C GLN A 30 -23.71 8.42 -19.79
N PHE A 31 -22.63 8.05 -20.49
CA PHE A 31 -21.71 7.01 -20.04
C PHE A 31 -20.27 7.50 -20.11
N LEU A 32 -19.53 7.29 -19.02
CA LEU A 32 -18.12 7.62 -18.88
C LEU A 32 -17.34 6.34 -18.56
N ILE A 33 -16.26 6.11 -19.30
CA ILE A 33 -15.27 5.08 -19.04
C ILE A 33 -13.92 5.77 -18.82
N ASN A 34 -13.23 5.46 -17.74
CA ASN A 34 -11.90 6.00 -17.43
C ASN A 34 -10.88 4.89 -17.19
N PRO A 35 -10.38 4.18 -18.23
CA PRO A 35 -9.27 3.26 -18.05
C PRO A 35 -8.06 3.99 -17.45
N THR A 36 -7.52 3.41 -16.40
CA THR A 36 -6.41 3.96 -15.62
C THR A 36 -5.38 2.88 -15.33
N ILE A 37 -4.11 3.21 -15.56
CA ILE A 37 -2.95 2.45 -15.08
C ILE A 37 -2.20 3.32 -14.06
N ALA A 38 -1.87 2.75 -12.91
CA ALA A 38 -1.07 3.40 -11.88
C ALA A 38 0.11 2.53 -11.48
N VAL A 39 1.26 3.15 -11.26
CA VAL A 39 2.47 2.51 -10.77
C VAL A 39 2.89 3.25 -9.50
N TYR A 40 3.10 2.50 -8.43
CA TYR A 40 3.54 3.04 -7.15
C TYR A 40 4.94 2.53 -6.83
N SER A 41 5.78 3.41 -6.32
CA SER A 41 7.15 3.09 -5.92
C SER A 41 7.48 3.82 -4.63
N GLY A 42 8.32 3.24 -3.79
CA GLY A 42 8.68 3.88 -2.52
C GLY A 42 9.80 3.18 -1.79
N SER A 43 10.27 3.81 -0.73
CA SER A 43 11.10 3.19 0.29
C SER A 43 10.23 2.40 1.27
N GLN A 44 10.82 1.40 1.93
CA GLN A 44 10.10 0.49 2.82
C GLN A 44 10.57 0.60 4.29
N HIS A 45 11.12 1.75 4.71
CA HIS A 45 11.72 1.91 6.04
C HIS A 45 10.71 1.66 7.17
N PHE A 46 9.44 2.04 6.97
CA PHE A 46 8.34 1.77 7.89
C PHE A 46 8.18 0.29 8.24
N TYR A 47 8.32 -0.62 7.27
CA TYR A 47 8.18 -2.06 7.52
C TYR A 47 9.34 -2.60 8.37
N GLN A 48 10.56 -2.15 8.11
CA GLN A 48 11.73 -2.51 8.92
C GLN A 48 11.61 -2.01 10.35
N GLU A 49 11.15 -0.77 10.56
CA GLU A 49 10.93 -0.24 11.91
C GLU A 49 9.82 -1.02 12.63
N TYR A 50 8.72 -1.38 11.95
CA TYR A 50 7.67 -2.19 12.57
C TYR A 50 8.17 -3.57 13.00
N PHE A 51 8.93 -4.29 12.17
CA PHE A 51 9.45 -5.61 12.55
C PHE A 51 10.57 -5.53 13.60
N SER A 52 11.40 -4.49 13.58
CA SER A 52 12.45 -4.30 14.58
C SER A 52 11.92 -3.79 15.93
N SER A 53 10.92 -2.91 15.95
CA SER A 53 10.37 -2.29 17.18
C SER A 53 9.18 -3.05 17.79
N SER A 54 8.46 -3.86 17.00
CA SER A 54 7.32 -4.64 17.51
C SER A 54 7.76 -5.81 18.40
N ARG A 55 6.78 -6.44 19.05
CA ARG A 55 6.91 -7.44 20.14
C ARG A 55 7.75 -8.68 19.78
N LEU A 56 8.08 -8.90 18.51
CA LEU A 56 9.01 -9.93 18.04
C LEU A 56 10.49 -9.54 18.27
N GLY A 57 10.89 -8.29 17.98
CA GLY A 57 12.23 -7.79 18.29
C GLY A 57 12.42 -7.37 19.76
N ASN A 58 11.36 -6.87 20.39
CA ASN A 58 11.43 -6.29 21.74
C ASN A 58 11.30 -7.29 22.91
N ARG A 59 11.15 -8.59 22.64
CA ARG A 59 11.00 -9.61 23.70
C ARG A 59 12.32 -10.12 24.29
N LYS A 60 13.48 -9.70 23.77
CA LYS A 60 14.78 -10.14 24.31
C LYS A 60 15.43 -9.18 25.32
N ASN A 61 15.10 -7.88 25.31
CA ASN A 61 15.93 -6.87 26.01
C ASN A 61 15.20 -5.98 27.04
N LYS A 62 14.28 -6.52 27.85
CA LYS A 62 13.74 -5.80 29.03
C LYS A 62 13.59 -6.63 30.31
N SER A 63 14.45 -7.61 30.56
CA SER A 63 14.71 -8.04 31.94
C SER A 63 15.93 -7.30 32.50
N LYS A 64 15.66 -6.22 33.24
CA LYS A 64 16.59 -5.73 34.26
C LYS A 64 16.63 -6.80 35.36
N GLY A 65 17.54 -7.76 35.24
CA GLY A 65 17.69 -8.88 36.17
C GLY A 65 19.13 -9.37 36.19
N GLN A 66 19.90 -8.80 37.10
CA GLN A 66 21.29 -9.12 37.41
C GLN A 66 21.43 -10.59 37.85
N SER A 67 22.14 -11.43 37.08
CA SER A 67 22.93 -12.55 37.60
C SER A 67 23.84 -13.16 36.54
N MET A 68 25.06 -13.41 36.98
CA MET A 68 26.18 -13.99 36.26
C MET A 68 25.97 -15.51 36.08
N SER A 69 26.13 -16.04 34.87
CA SER A 69 26.82 -17.31 34.52
C SER A 69 26.32 -17.85 33.18
N ASP A 70 27.27 -18.42 32.45
CA ASP A 70 27.16 -19.31 31.29
C ASP A 70 26.85 -18.74 29.89
N SER A 71 27.85 -18.99 29.05
CA SER A 71 27.89 -18.94 27.59
C SER A 71 26.58 -19.39 26.94
N ALA A 72 25.75 -18.42 26.54
CA ALA A 72 24.74 -18.62 25.54
C ALA A 72 24.89 -17.49 24.53
N THR A 73 25.35 -17.83 23.33
CA THR A 73 25.37 -16.96 22.16
C THR A 73 24.02 -16.28 22.03
N GLU A 74 23.97 -14.97 22.30
CA GLU A 74 22.78 -14.16 22.10
C GLU A 74 22.49 -14.10 20.61
N VAL A 75 21.62 -15.00 20.14
CA VAL A 75 21.04 -14.98 18.79
C VAL A 75 20.37 -13.62 18.59
N LEU A 76 20.98 -12.76 17.78
CA LEU A 76 20.46 -11.47 17.37
C LEU A 76 19.53 -11.75 16.20
N THR A 77 18.22 -11.76 16.43
CA THR A 77 17.25 -11.86 15.34
C THR A 77 17.24 -10.55 14.57
N LEU A 78 18.25 -10.36 13.72
CA LEU A 78 18.39 -9.22 12.84
C LEU A 78 17.42 -9.46 11.69
N VAL A 79 16.22 -8.90 11.80
CA VAL A 79 15.26 -8.87 10.70
C VAL A 79 15.80 -7.89 9.66
N GLU A 80 16.71 -8.39 8.84
CA GLU A 80 17.22 -7.68 7.68
C GLU A 80 16.28 -7.96 6.52
N ILE A 81 15.38 -7.02 6.26
CA ILE A 81 14.67 -7.01 4.99
C ILE A 81 15.68 -6.48 3.97
N GLN A 82 16.31 -7.39 3.21
CA GLN A 82 17.47 -7.10 2.34
C GLN A 82 17.23 -5.96 1.33
N ASP A 83 15.98 -5.65 0.98
CA ASP A 83 15.63 -4.63 -0.01
C ASP A 83 15.12 -3.29 0.56
N VAL A 84 15.09 -3.09 1.89
CA VAL A 84 14.50 -1.88 2.49
C VAL A 84 15.29 -0.59 2.25
N SER A 85 16.58 -0.69 1.89
CA SER A 85 17.39 0.52 1.66
C SER A 85 17.16 1.19 0.29
N GLN A 86 16.40 0.57 -0.62
CA GLN A 86 16.30 1.04 -2.00
C GLN A 86 14.86 1.37 -2.39
N PHE A 87 14.71 2.49 -3.08
CA PHE A 87 13.46 2.89 -3.70
C PHE A 87 13.06 1.86 -4.76
N ASN A 88 11.94 1.17 -4.58
CA ASN A 88 11.51 0.08 -5.46
C ASN A 88 10.08 0.25 -5.97
N ILE A 89 9.75 -0.36 -7.11
CA ILE A 89 8.39 -0.46 -7.63
C ILE A 89 7.62 -1.44 -6.75
N MET A 90 6.58 -0.95 -6.09
CA MET A 90 5.83 -1.70 -5.09
C MET A 90 4.61 -2.39 -5.69
N ASN A 91 3.89 -1.71 -6.57
CA ASN A 91 2.59 -2.16 -7.07
C ASN A 91 2.28 -1.52 -8.43
N VAL A 92 1.61 -2.29 -9.29
CA VAL A 92 0.97 -1.82 -10.51
C VAL A 92 -0.53 -2.07 -10.41
N GLU A 93 -1.33 -1.04 -10.61
CA GLU A 93 -2.78 -1.14 -10.58
C GLU A 93 -3.39 -0.84 -11.95
N LEU A 94 -4.32 -1.68 -12.35
CA LEU A 94 -5.19 -1.47 -13.51
C LEU A 94 -6.60 -1.26 -13.01
N SER A 95 -7.23 -0.15 -13.39
CA SER A 95 -8.63 0.12 -13.02
C SER A 95 -9.45 0.59 -14.21
N LEU A 96 -10.75 0.28 -14.15
CA LEU A 96 -11.71 0.69 -15.17
C LEU A 96 -12.94 1.37 -14.57
N PRO A 97 -12.82 2.55 -13.94
CA PRO A 97 -13.96 3.33 -13.50
C PRO A 97 -15.00 3.54 -14.60
N LEU A 98 -16.25 3.18 -14.29
CA LEU A 98 -17.43 3.35 -15.13
C LEU A 98 -18.43 4.25 -14.40
N GLN A 99 -19.04 5.18 -15.12
CA GLN A 99 -20.16 5.97 -14.61
C GLN A 99 -21.29 6.02 -15.63
N TYR A 100 -22.52 5.83 -15.17
CA TYR A 100 -23.74 5.95 -15.96
C TYR A 100 -24.67 6.99 -15.35
N TYR A 101 -24.98 8.02 -16.12
CA TYR A 101 -25.81 9.15 -15.77
C TYR A 101 -27.23 8.92 -16.30
N TYR A 102 -28.19 8.80 -15.38
CA TYR A 102 -29.59 8.61 -15.70
C TYR A 102 -30.48 9.53 -14.86
N GLN A 103 -31.03 10.57 -15.49
CA GLN A 103 -31.87 11.59 -14.85
C GLN A 103 -31.19 12.22 -13.62
N GLN A 104 -31.66 11.91 -12.41
CA GLN A 104 -31.08 12.40 -11.15
C GLN A 104 -30.06 11.46 -10.50
N PHE A 105 -29.80 10.31 -11.13
CA PHE A 105 -28.94 9.27 -10.59
C PHE A 105 -27.64 9.17 -11.37
N ILE A 106 -26.57 8.84 -10.64
CA ILE A 106 -25.27 8.45 -11.19
C ILE A 106 -24.94 7.09 -10.61
N PHE A 107 -24.85 6.09 -11.47
CA PHE A 107 -24.39 4.75 -11.11
C PHE A 107 -22.89 4.68 -11.37
N SER A 108 -22.13 4.14 -10.42
CA SER A 108 -20.67 4.02 -10.52
C SER A 108 -20.25 2.58 -10.25
N HIS A 109 -19.29 2.10 -11.03
CA HIS A 109 -18.65 0.80 -10.85
C HIS A 109 -17.17 0.93 -11.17
N THR A 110 -16.30 0.52 -10.25
CA THR A 110 -14.85 0.67 -10.40
C THR A 110 -14.17 -0.64 -10.05
N PRO A 111 -13.98 -1.56 -11.03
CA PRO A 111 -13.14 -2.72 -10.86
C PRO A 111 -11.66 -2.32 -10.92
N VAL A 112 -10.86 -2.96 -10.08
CA VAL A 112 -9.43 -2.73 -9.93
C VAL A 112 -8.72 -4.07 -9.80
N LEU A 113 -7.61 -4.21 -10.52
CA LEU A 113 -6.66 -5.31 -10.38
C LEU A 113 -5.34 -4.72 -9.87
N ALA A 114 -4.95 -5.08 -8.66
CA ALA A 114 -3.68 -4.70 -8.04
C ALA A 114 -2.68 -5.85 -8.14
N ILE A 115 -1.50 -5.56 -8.68
CA ILE A 115 -0.42 -6.51 -8.94
C ILE A 115 0.80 -6.06 -8.13
N PRO A 116 0.98 -6.60 -6.91
CA PRO A 116 2.16 -6.29 -6.10
C PRO A 116 3.44 -6.76 -6.83
N GLN A 117 4.50 -5.98 -6.71
CA GLN A 117 5.78 -6.22 -7.40
C GLN A 117 6.94 -6.49 -6.42
N THR A 118 6.83 -6.10 -5.16
CA THR A 118 7.86 -6.38 -4.15
C THR A 118 7.32 -7.32 -3.08
N SER A 119 8.01 -8.43 -2.87
CA SER A 119 7.83 -9.34 -1.74
C SER A 119 8.74 -8.91 -0.58
N ALA A 120 8.23 -8.93 0.65
CA ALA A 120 9.09 -8.78 1.82
C ALA A 120 9.75 -10.14 2.14
N THR A 121 11.09 -10.20 2.09
CA THR A 121 11.84 -11.36 2.58
C THR A 121 12.21 -11.12 4.04
N ILE A 122 11.68 -11.94 4.94
CA ILE A 122 12.05 -11.94 6.35
C ILE A 122 13.12 -13.01 6.53
N THR A 123 14.37 -12.56 6.70
CA THR A 123 15.48 -13.44 7.05
C THR A 123 15.56 -13.56 8.57
N THR A 124 15.43 -14.78 9.09
CA THR A 124 15.78 -15.15 10.48
C THR A 124 16.99 -16.09 10.43
N GLU A 125 17.82 -16.15 11.49
CA GLU A 125 19.07 -16.95 11.52
C GLU A 125 18.90 -18.42 11.08
N ASP A 126 17.72 -19.00 11.24
CA ASP A 126 17.42 -20.40 10.90
C ASP A 126 16.50 -20.59 9.67
N MET A 127 15.93 -19.51 9.10
CA MET A 127 14.95 -19.63 8.01
C MET A 127 14.75 -18.33 7.23
N VAL A 128 14.73 -18.44 5.90
CA VAL A 128 14.31 -17.35 4.98
C VAL A 128 12.84 -17.56 4.66
N ILE A 129 11.98 -16.67 5.13
CA ILE A 129 10.56 -16.66 4.77
C ILE A 129 10.36 -15.54 3.75
N THR A 130 10.12 -15.93 2.49
CA THR A 130 9.71 -15.00 1.43
C THR A 130 8.19 -14.94 1.40
N GLU A 131 7.62 -13.75 1.59
CA GLU A 131 6.18 -13.53 1.44
C GLU A 131 5.81 -13.56 -0.05
N ASP A 132 4.96 -14.51 -0.47
CA ASP A 132 4.40 -14.51 -1.82
C ASP A 132 3.22 -13.54 -1.87
N MET A 133 3.29 -12.55 -2.76
CA MET A 133 2.31 -11.48 -2.85
C MET A 133 1.36 -11.77 -4.03
N GLU A 134 0.16 -12.26 -3.73
CA GLU A 134 -0.83 -12.60 -4.75
C GLU A 134 -1.52 -11.33 -5.33
N SER A 135 -1.80 -11.37 -6.64
CA SER A 135 -2.57 -10.31 -7.29
C SER A 135 -3.99 -10.27 -6.74
N THR A 136 -4.47 -9.06 -6.42
CA THR A 136 -5.78 -8.85 -5.80
C THR A 136 -6.72 -8.15 -6.77
N PHE A 137 -7.88 -8.77 -7.03
CA PHE A 137 -8.98 -8.14 -7.74
C PHE A 137 -10.04 -7.66 -6.74
N TYR A 138 -10.45 -6.40 -6.85
CA TYR A 138 -11.53 -5.84 -6.06
C TYR A 138 -12.36 -4.87 -6.91
N PHE A 139 -13.57 -4.55 -6.46
CA PHE A 139 -14.39 -3.56 -7.13
C PHE A 139 -15.21 -2.77 -6.13
N SER A 140 -15.57 -1.54 -6.49
CA SER A 140 -16.57 -0.76 -5.78
C SER A 140 -17.78 -0.46 -6.67
N VAL A 141 -18.95 -0.39 -6.06
CA VAL A 141 -20.19 0.06 -6.69
C VAL A 141 -20.80 1.19 -5.87
N GLY A 142 -21.42 2.16 -6.52
CA GLY A 142 -22.05 3.29 -5.85
C GLY A 142 -23.20 3.87 -6.64
N ILE A 143 -24.18 4.43 -5.93
CA ILE A 143 -25.30 5.16 -6.50
C ILE A 143 -25.32 6.54 -5.86
N CYS A 144 -25.23 7.58 -6.67
CA CYS A 144 -25.37 8.96 -6.23
C CYS A 144 -26.67 9.55 -6.76
N TYR A 145 -27.31 10.41 -5.98
CA TYR A 145 -28.49 11.17 -6.38
C TYR A 145 -28.23 12.67 -6.18
N TRP A 146 -28.48 13.49 -7.20
CA TRP A 146 -28.33 14.94 -7.09
C TRP A 146 -29.67 15.66 -6.86
N PHE A 147 -29.72 16.54 -5.87
CA PHE A 147 -30.90 17.37 -5.62
C PHE A 147 -30.81 18.64 -6.46
N ASN A 148 -31.76 18.83 -7.38
CA ASN A 148 -31.86 20.07 -8.13
C ASN A 148 -32.61 21.10 -7.28
N THR A 149 -31.89 21.88 -6.47
CA THR A 149 -32.50 22.96 -5.69
C THR A 149 -32.71 24.16 -6.60
N LYS A 150 -33.98 24.47 -6.91
CA LYS A 150 -34.30 25.75 -7.53
C LYS A 150 -34.11 26.83 -6.46
N THR A 151 -33.16 27.73 -6.66
CA THR A 151 -33.09 28.97 -5.89
C THR A 151 -34.32 29.80 -6.22
N THR A 152 -35.30 29.82 -5.33
CA THR A 152 -36.44 30.75 -5.39
C THR A 152 -35.86 32.17 -5.30
N LYS A 153 -36.06 32.97 -6.35
CA LYS A 153 -35.72 34.40 -6.36
C LYS A 153 -36.66 35.17 -5.44
#